data_AF-A0A537GU90-F1
#
_entry.id   AF-A0A537GU90-F1
#
_cell.length_a   1.000
_cell.length_b   1.000
_cell.length_c   1.000
_cell.angle_alpha   90.00
_cell.angle_beta   90.00
_cell.angle_gamma   90.00
#
_symmetry.space_group_name_H-M   'P 1'
#
loop_
_entity.id
_entity.type
_entity.pdbx_description
1 polymer ?
#
loop_
_entity_poly.entity_id
_entity_poly.type
_entity_poly.pdbx_seq_one_letter_code
_entity_poly.pdbx_strand_id
1 'polypeptide(L)'
;MLTVKSVWQHYESTRDILGLFRVFRRMVNESIRIGLAYDASSLRKLSLLSYNQLAQYDSPSCYKLCAISRAAGILAARKKSIRRGFNTRAPYSFRQQLVSCYGFKIENGYLRIPVSRG
;
A
#
# COMPACT_ATOMS: atom_id res chain seq x y z
N MET A 1 22.03 12.38 -7.12
CA MET A 1 20.91 11.89 -6.28
C MET A 1 20.88 12.78 -5.04
N LEU A 2 19.80 13.54 -4.82
CA LEU A 2 19.70 14.44 -3.66
C LEU A 2 19.40 13.63 -2.40
N THR A 3 20.04 13.98 -1.28
CA THR A 3 19.77 13.37 0.03
C THR A 3 18.41 13.83 0.55
N VAL A 4 17.52 12.88 0.83
CA VAL A 4 16.21 13.17 1.41
C VAL A 4 16.27 12.89 2.91
N LYS A 5 16.08 13.93 3.73
CA LYS A 5 15.97 13.78 5.19
C LYS A 5 14.56 13.33 5.54
N SER A 6 14.43 12.21 6.25
CA SER A 6 13.16 11.83 6.88
C SER A 6 13.00 12.60 8.19
N VAL A 7 11.79 13.06 8.47
CA VAL A 7 11.45 13.80 9.69
C VAL A 7 10.34 13.04 10.40
N TRP A 8 10.47 12.91 11.72
CA TRP A 8 9.40 12.39 12.55
C TRP A 8 8.61 13.56 13.14
N GLN A 9 7.28 13.48 13.10
CA GLN A 9 6.40 14.51 13.62
C GLN A 9 5.42 13.88 14.60
N HIS A 10 5.23 14.53 15.74
CA HIS A 10 4.14 14.21 16.66
C HIS A 10 2.82 14.64 16.02
N TYR A 11 2.00 13.67 15.62
CA TYR A 11 0.70 13.91 15.01
C TYR A 11 -0.32 12.94 15.61
N GLU A 12 -1.37 13.49 16.22
CA GLU A 12 -2.54 12.71 16.61
C GLU A 12 -3.45 12.52 15.39
N SER A 13 -3.61 11.27 14.98
CA SER A 13 -4.37 10.96 13.76
C SER A 13 -5.86 11.19 13.95
N THR A 14 -6.45 11.97 13.06
CA THR A 14 -7.92 12.12 13.00
C THR A 14 -8.59 10.80 12.63
N ARG A 15 -9.90 10.70 12.90
CA ARG A 15 -10.70 9.51 12.56
C ARG A 15 -10.63 9.16 11.08
N ASP A 16 -10.59 10.17 10.22
CA ASP A 16 -10.53 9.98 8.76
C ASP A 16 -9.20 9.36 8.33
N ILE A 17 -8.09 9.83 8.88
CA ILE A 17 -6.76 9.27 8.61
C ILE A 17 -6.65 7.84 9.12
N LEU A 18 -7.18 7.55 10.31
CA LEU A 18 -7.24 6.19 10.84
C LEU A 18 -8.12 5.27 9.97
N GLY A 19 -9.23 5.80 9.45
CA GLY A 19 -10.08 5.13 8.47
C GLY A 19 -9.30 4.80 7.19
N LEU A 20 -8.57 5.78 6.66
CA LEU A 20 -7.74 5.62 5.47
C LEU A 20 -6.63 4.59 5.67
N PHE A 21 -5.96 4.56 6.83
CA PHE A 21 -4.97 3.52 7.16
C PHE A 21 -5.60 2.13 7.17
N ARG A 22 -6.82 2.01 7.69
CA ARG A 22 -7.56 0.75 7.70
C ARG A 22 -7.91 0.29 6.28
N VAL A 23 -8.39 1.20 5.44
CA VAL A 23 -8.72 0.93 4.03
C VAL A 23 -7.45 0.55 3.26
N PHE A 24 -6.37 1.31 3.38
CA PHE A 24 -5.10 1.00 2.73
C PHE A 24 -4.57 -0.38 3.12
N ARG A 25 -4.59 -0.72 4.42
CA ARG A 25 -4.21 -2.05 4.90
C ARG A 25 -5.09 -3.16 4.32
N ARG A 26 -6.40 -2.95 4.20
CA ARG A 26 -7.32 -3.90 3.55
C ARG A 26 -6.96 -4.08 2.07
N MET A 27 -6.75 -2.99 1.34
CA MET A 27 -6.34 -3.05 -0.08
C MET A 27 -5.03 -3.83 -0.27
N VAL A 28 -4.00 -3.56 0.56
CA VAL A 28 -2.72 -4.29 0.49
C VAL A 28 -2.93 -5.78 0.72
N ASN A 29 -3.68 -6.15 1.75
CA ASN A 29 -3.92 -7.56 2.09
C ASN A 29 -4.78 -8.28 1.03
N GLU A 30 -5.74 -7.58 0.43
CA GLU A 30 -6.53 -8.13 -0.66
C GLU A 30 -5.65 -8.40 -1.90
N SER A 31 -4.80 -7.45 -2.27
CA SER A 31 -3.81 -7.66 -3.34
C SER A 31 -2.81 -8.78 -3.00
N ILE A 32 -2.43 -8.96 -1.73
CA ILE A 32 -1.60 -10.11 -1.31
C ILE A 32 -2.33 -11.43 -1.55
N ARG A 33 -3.60 -11.54 -1.14
CA ARG A 33 -4.41 -12.76 -1.34
C ARG A 33 -4.54 -13.12 -2.82
N ILE A 34 -4.87 -12.13 -3.66
CA ILE A 34 -4.92 -12.29 -5.12
C ILE A 34 -3.56 -12.74 -5.65
N GLY A 35 -2.48 -12.10 -5.21
CA GLY A 35 -1.13 -12.46 -5.64
C GLY A 35 -0.71 -13.88 -5.28
N LEU A 36 -1.11 -14.38 -4.11
CA LEU A 36 -0.88 -15.77 -3.71
C LEU A 36 -1.75 -16.75 -4.52
N ALA A 37 -3.01 -16.42 -4.77
CA ALA A 37 -3.94 -17.28 -5.52
C ALA A 37 -3.52 -17.48 -6.99
N TYR A 38 -2.92 -16.46 -7.61
CA TYR A 38 -2.53 -16.47 -9.04
C TYR A 38 -1.01 -16.58 -9.30
N ASP A 39 -0.21 -16.91 -8.28
CA ASP A 39 1.27 -16.80 -8.26
C ASP A 39 1.77 -15.54 -9.02
N ALA A 40 1.28 -14.38 -8.59
CA ALA A 40 1.59 -13.09 -9.18
C ALA A 40 2.39 -12.24 -8.19
N SER A 41 3.65 -11.93 -8.52
CA SER A 41 4.51 -11.05 -7.71
C SER A 41 5.01 -9.82 -8.46
N SER A 42 4.76 -9.71 -9.77
CA SER A 42 5.13 -8.53 -10.56
C SER A 42 4.04 -7.46 -10.44
N LEU A 43 4.46 -6.20 -10.37
CA LEU A 43 3.54 -5.06 -10.26
C LEU A 43 2.52 -5.06 -11.41
N ARG A 44 2.98 -5.24 -12.66
CA ARG A 44 2.10 -5.26 -13.84
C ARG A 44 0.99 -6.32 -13.73
N LYS A 45 1.34 -7.58 -13.42
CA LYS A 45 0.36 -8.67 -13.32
C LYS A 45 -0.59 -8.43 -12.15
N LEU A 46 -0.07 -7.99 -11.01
CA LEU A 46 -0.88 -7.74 -9.82
C LEU A 46 -1.85 -6.58 -10.00
N SER A 47 -1.43 -5.52 -10.72
CA SER A 47 -2.31 -4.41 -11.08
C SER A 47 -3.48 -4.86 -11.94
N LEU A 48 -3.23 -5.66 -12.98
CA LEU A 48 -4.29 -6.19 -13.85
C LEU A 48 -5.33 -7.00 -13.07
N LEU A 49 -4.87 -7.84 -12.14
CA LEU A 49 -5.75 -8.72 -11.35
C LEU A 49 -6.48 -7.99 -10.21
N SER A 50 -5.82 -7.03 -9.56
CA SER A 50 -6.31 -6.45 -8.31
C SER A 50 -7.05 -5.13 -8.49
N TYR A 51 -6.72 -4.32 -9.50
CA TYR A 51 -7.17 -2.92 -9.55
C TYR A 51 -8.70 -2.78 -9.54
N ASN A 52 -9.39 -3.57 -10.37
CA ASN A 52 -10.86 -3.57 -10.41
C ASN A 52 -11.48 -4.10 -9.11
N GLN A 53 -10.86 -5.10 -8.47
CA GLN A 53 -11.32 -5.61 -7.17
C GLN A 53 -11.18 -4.57 -6.05
N LEU A 54 -10.23 -3.65 -6.18
CA LEU A 54 -10.07 -2.55 -5.24
C LEU A 54 -11.03 -1.37 -5.50
N ALA A 55 -11.81 -1.39 -6.60
CA ALA A 55 -12.73 -0.30 -6.94
C ALA A 55 -13.90 -0.17 -5.95
N GLN A 56 -14.17 -1.17 -5.11
CA GLN A 56 -15.17 -1.08 -4.04
C GLN A 56 -14.72 -0.25 -2.83
N TYR A 57 -13.42 -0.01 -2.66
CA TYR A 57 -12.92 0.75 -1.52
C TYR A 57 -13.08 2.25 -1.76
N ASP A 58 -13.70 2.94 -0.81
CA ASP A 58 -13.77 4.40 -0.82
C ASP A 58 -12.40 4.99 -0.45
N SER A 59 -11.61 5.22 -1.50
CA SER A 59 -10.31 5.89 -1.42
C SER A 59 -9.96 6.51 -2.78
N PRO A 60 -9.11 7.55 -2.79
CA PRO A 60 -8.43 8.00 -4.00
C PRO A 60 -7.76 6.84 -4.76
N SER A 61 -7.79 6.93 -6.09
CA SER A 61 -7.24 5.88 -6.97
C SER A 61 -5.72 5.73 -6.83
N CYS A 62 -5.00 6.79 -6.48
CA CYS A 62 -3.55 6.72 -6.23
C CYS A 62 -3.20 5.70 -5.13
N TYR A 63 -4.00 5.63 -4.06
CA TYR A 63 -3.76 4.67 -2.98
C TYR A 63 -3.97 3.22 -3.39
N LYS A 64 -4.83 2.95 -4.36
CA LYS A 64 -5.03 1.59 -4.90
C LYS A 64 -3.75 1.10 -5.58
N LEU A 65 -3.15 1.93 -6.44
CA LEU A 65 -1.88 1.60 -7.10
C LEU A 65 -0.73 1.45 -6.09
N CYS A 66 -0.67 2.32 -5.07
CA CYS A 66 0.33 2.21 -4.02
C CYS A 66 0.15 0.95 -3.16
N ALA A 67 -1.10 0.56 -2.87
CA ALA A 67 -1.40 -0.67 -2.14
C ALA A 67 -0.97 -1.91 -2.94
N ILE A 68 -1.26 -1.94 -4.25
CA ILE A 68 -0.82 -3.01 -5.15
C ILE A 68 0.71 -3.07 -5.24
N SER A 69 1.36 -1.91 -5.39
CA SER A 69 2.84 -1.83 -5.40
C SER A 69 3.45 -2.38 -4.11
N ARG A 70 2.87 -2.03 -2.95
CA ARG A 70 3.29 -2.57 -1.66
C ARG A 70 3.12 -4.08 -1.57
N ALA A 71 1.98 -4.60 -2.01
CA ALA A 71 1.70 -6.03 -2.04
C ALA A 71 2.69 -6.78 -2.96
N ALA A 72 2.97 -6.25 -4.15
CA ALA A 72 3.94 -6.82 -5.08
C ALA A 72 5.34 -6.93 -4.46
N GLY A 73 5.79 -5.88 -3.76
CA GLY A 73 7.06 -5.90 -3.03
C GLY A 73 7.13 -6.98 -1.94
N ILE A 74 6.05 -7.15 -1.17
CA ILE A 74 5.95 -8.20 -0.14
C ILE A 74 6.01 -9.60 -0.77
N LEU A 75 5.26 -9.82 -1.85
CA LEU A 75 5.23 -11.10 -2.57
C LEU A 75 6.57 -11.42 -3.24
N ALA A 76 7.23 -10.43 -3.84
CA ALA A 76 8.55 -10.59 -4.42
C ALA A 76 9.61 -10.96 -3.35
N ALA A 77 9.56 -10.29 -2.18
CA ALA A 77 10.42 -10.62 -1.05
C ALA A 77 10.19 -12.05 -0.56
N ARG A 78 8.93 -12.49 -0.44
CA ARG A 78 8.59 -13.88 -0.11
C ARG A 78 9.15 -14.86 -1.13
N LYS A 79 8.93 -14.61 -2.43
CA LYS A 79 9.43 -15.49 -3.52
C LYS A 79 10.96 -15.59 -3.47
N LYS A 80 11.65 -14.50 -3.13
CA LYS A 80 13.10 -14.48 -2.91
C LYS A 80 13.51 -15.34 -1.70
N SER A 81 12.79 -15.28 -0.59
CA SER A 81 13.06 -16.09 0.60
C SER A 81 12.83 -17.59 0.36
N ILE A 82 11.74 -17.96 -0.31
CA ILE A 82 11.46 -19.35 -0.69
C ILE A 82 12.57 -19.90 -1.57
N ARG A 83 13.03 -19.14 -2.57
CA ARG A 83 14.13 -19.53 -3.45
C ARG A 83 15.43 -19.80 -2.68
N ARG A 84 15.61 -19.18 -1.51
CA ARG A 84 16.78 -19.36 -0.64
C ARG A 84 16.59 -20.50 0.38
N GLY A 85 15.49 -21.25 0.32
CA GLY A 85 15.20 -22.37 1.23
C GLY A 85 14.66 -21.96 2.60
N PHE A 86 14.31 -20.69 2.80
CA PHE A 86 13.70 -20.28 4.07
C PHE A 86 12.23 -20.72 4.15
N ASN A 87 11.83 -21.29 5.30
CA ASN A 87 10.43 -21.56 5.57
C ASN A 87 9.67 -20.23 5.72
N THR A 88 8.74 -19.95 4.80
CA THR A 88 7.97 -18.69 4.80
C THR A 88 6.47 -18.92 4.94
N ARG A 89 5.88 -18.24 5.93
CA ARG A 89 4.43 -18.20 6.12
C ARG A 89 3.74 -17.37 5.02
N ALA A 90 2.41 -17.45 4.97
CA ALA A 90 1.61 -16.56 4.15
C ALA A 90 1.81 -15.09 4.63
N PRO A 91 2.20 -14.17 3.75
CA PRO A 91 2.46 -12.80 4.13
C PRO A 91 1.16 -12.08 4.48
N TYR A 92 1.23 -11.16 5.44
CA TYR A 92 0.11 -10.29 5.81
C TYR A 92 0.65 -8.96 6.32
N SER A 93 -0.01 -7.87 5.93
CA SER A 93 0.33 -6.51 6.32
C SER A 93 -0.44 -6.10 7.57
N PHE A 94 0.26 -6.02 8.71
CA PHE A 94 -0.34 -5.66 10.00
C PHE A 94 -0.24 -4.16 10.32
N ARG A 95 0.88 -3.53 9.94
CA ARG A 95 1.17 -2.14 10.31
C ARG A 95 0.22 -1.18 9.61
N GLN A 96 -0.33 -0.23 10.38
CA GLN A 96 -0.99 0.95 9.83
C GLN A 96 0.07 1.74 9.07
N GLN A 97 -0.19 1.96 7.79
CA GLN A 97 0.70 2.69 6.92
C GLN A 97 -0.13 3.29 5.80
N LEU A 98 0.35 4.41 5.26
CA LEU A 98 -0.14 5.00 4.03
C LEU A 98 1.06 5.30 3.17
N VAL A 99 1.00 4.85 1.92
CA VAL A 99 2.01 5.19 0.92
C VAL A 99 1.27 5.85 -0.22
N SER A 100 1.79 6.99 -0.66
CA SER A 100 1.31 7.66 -1.86
C SER A 100 2.48 8.12 -2.70
N CYS A 101 2.42 7.83 -3.99
CA CYS A 101 3.28 8.49 -4.98
C CYS A 101 2.63 9.77 -5.54
N TYR A 102 1.38 10.07 -5.18
CA TYR A 102 0.63 11.21 -5.69
C TYR A 102 -0.28 11.84 -4.62
N GLY A 103 -0.69 13.09 -4.81
CA GLY A 103 -1.76 13.71 -4.01
C GLY A 103 -1.37 14.25 -2.63
N PHE A 104 -0.22 13.85 -2.08
CA PHE A 104 0.36 14.58 -0.94
C PHE A 104 0.89 15.92 -1.43
N LYS A 105 0.47 17.00 -0.77
CA LYS A 105 0.90 18.36 -1.10
C LYS A 105 1.30 19.08 0.19
N ILE A 106 2.31 19.94 0.07
CA ILE A 106 2.59 20.93 1.11
C ILE A 106 1.98 22.24 0.66
N GLU A 107 1.03 22.75 1.44
CA GLU A 107 0.37 24.03 1.19
C GLU A 107 0.41 24.85 2.48
N ASN A 108 0.98 26.05 2.42
CA ASN A 108 1.15 26.95 3.56
C ASN A 108 1.87 26.30 4.76
N GLY A 109 2.82 25.39 4.51
CA GLY A 109 3.55 24.67 5.55
C GLY A 109 2.83 23.45 6.12
N TYR A 110 1.62 23.12 5.64
CA TYR A 110 0.83 21.99 6.09
C TYR A 110 0.82 20.85 5.07
N LEU A 111 0.89 19.61 5.56
CA LEU A 111 0.72 18.42 4.73
C LEU A 111 -0.78 18.16 4.47
N ARG A 112 -1.17 18.25 3.21
CA ARG A 112 -2.51 17.89 2.72
C ARG A 112 -2.54 16.43 2.33
N ILE A 113 -3.48 15.68 2.91
CA ILE A 113 -3.71 14.26 2.64
C ILE A 113 -5.14 14.09 2.12
N PRO A 114 -5.35 13.60 0.89
CA PRO A 114 -6.69 13.31 0.39
C PRO A 114 -7.26 12.08 1.10
N VAL A 115 -8.46 12.19 1.67
CA VAL A 115 -9.06 11.13 2.50
C VAL A 115 -10.22 10.39 1.85
N SER A 116 -10.96 11.02 0.93
CA SER A 116 -12.11 10.42 0.23
C SER A 116 -11.92 10.49 -1.29
N ARG A 117 -12.80 9.79 -2.04
CA ARG A 117 -12.99 10.13 -3.45
C ARG A 117 -13.46 11.58 -3.54
N GLY A 118 -12.82 12.34 -4.42
CA GLY A 118 -13.27 13.70 -4.77
C GLY A 118 -14.62 13.66 -5.45
#